data_AF-A0A529SK89-F1
#
_entry.id   AF-A0A529SK89-F1
#
_cell.length_a   1.000
_cell.length_b   1.000
_cell.length_c   1.000
_cell.angle_alpha   90.00
_cell.angle_beta   90.00
_cell.angle_gamma   90.00
#
_symmetry.space_group_name_H-M   'P 1'
#
loop_
_entity.id
_entity.type
_entity.pdbx_description
1 polymer ?
#
loop_
_entity_poly.entity_id
_entity_poly.type
_entity_poly.pdbx_seq_one_letter_code
_entity_poly.pdbx_strand_id
1 'polypeptide(L)'
;TLATALAKSLNSVAAQLTMEVGPDAVVEAAHRMGIQSDLQANTSIALGTSEVTPLELTSAYVPFANGGYKPDIHFIQRITTANGKVLYEGSTGSAPRVIKADIVGMMNSMMTGTVEVGTAK
;
A
#
# COMPACT_ATOMS: atom_id res chain seq x y z
N THR A 1 7.67 -7.52 -19.96
CA THR A 1 6.30 -7.09 -19.59
C THR A 1 6.37 -6.26 -18.31
N LEU A 2 5.28 -5.60 -17.89
CA LEU A 2 5.23 -4.91 -16.59
C LEU A 2 5.50 -5.86 -15.41
N ALA A 3 5.02 -7.10 -15.48
CA ALA A 3 5.31 -8.13 -14.48
C ALA A 3 6.82 -8.39 -14.31
N THR A 4 7.56 -8.55 -15.41
CA THR A 4 9.02 -8.71 -15.36
C THR A 4 9.72 -7.47 -14.83
N ALA A 5 9.25 -6.28 -15.21
CA ALA A 5 9.83 -5.02 -14.77
C ALA A 5 9.66 -4.82 -13.25
N LEU A 6 8.49 -5.15 -12.71
CA LEU A 6 8.25 -5.14 -11.26
C LEU A 6 9.14 -6.16 -10.56
N ALA A 7 9.15 -7.41 -11.01
CA ALA A 7 9.95 -8.48 -10.40
C ALA A 7 11.45 -8.14 -10.33
N LYS A 8 11.97 -7.47 -11.35
CA LYS A 8 13.40 -7.07 -11.44
C LYS A 8 13.69 -5.66 -10.92
N SER A 9 12.69 -4.95 -10.40
CA SER A 9 12.81 -3.57 -9.92
C SER A 9 13.47 -2.62 -10.95
N LEU A 10 13.00 -2.65 -12.21
CA LEU A 10 13.60 -1.85 -13.29
C LEU A 10 13.17 -0.37 -13.21
N ASN A 11 14.05 0.48 -12.68
CA ASN A 11 13.79 1.92 -12.51
C ASN A 11 13.39 2.65 -13.81
N SER A 12 14.00 2.29 -14.95
CA SER A 12 13.71 2.93 -16.23
C SER A 12 12.27 2.68 -16.69
N VAL A 13 11.74 1.47 -16.45
CA VAL A 13 10.35 1.12 -16.78
C VAL A 13 9.39 1.78 -15.79
N ALA A 14 9.74 1.84 -14.50
CA ALA A 14 8.95 2.55 -13.50
C ALA A 14 8.80 4.05 -13.86
N ALA A 15 9.91 4.72 -14.22
CA ALA A 15 9.88 6.12 -14.64
C ALA A 15 9.06 6.33 -15.92
N GLN A 16 9.18 5.44 -16.91
CA GLN A 16 8.36 5.49 -18.13
C GLN A 16 6.87 5.36 -17.83
N LEU A 17 6.48 4.40 -16.99
CA LEU A 17 5.09 4.21 -16.59
C LEU A 17 4.56 5.42 -15.82
N THR A 18 5.34 6.00 -14.91
CA THR A 18 4.95 7.22 -14.19
C THR A 18 4.77 8.41 -15.13
N MET A 19 5.60 8.56 -16.17
CA MET A 19 5.40 9.60 -17.18
C MET A 19 4.13 9.36 -18.01
N GLU A 20 3.79 8.10 -18.28
CA GLU A 20 2.60 7.71 -19.05
C GLU A 20 1.30 7.96 -18.26
N VAL A 21 1.25 7.60 -16.98
CA VAL A 21 0.05 7.76 -16.13
C VAL A 21 -0.03 9.12 -15.44
N GLY A 22 1.08 9.83 -15.35
CA GLY A 22 1.22 11.09 -14.61
C GLY A 22 1.66 10.89 -13.15
N PRO A 23 2.62 11.69 -12.63
CA PRO A 23 3.04 11.63 -11.23
C PRO A 23 1.89 11.86 -10.22
N ASP A 24 0.93 12.73 -10.53
CA ASP A 24 -0.23 12.99 -9.67
C ASP A 24 -1.07 11.74 -9.45
N ALA A 25 -1.29 10.93 -10.49
CA ALA A 25 -2.04 9.68 -10.38
C ALA A 25 -1.33 8.66 -9.47
N VAL A 26 0.01 8.68 -9.42
CA VAL A 26 0.81 7.85 -8.51
C VAL A 26 0.64 8.32 -7.07
N VAL A 27 0.69 9.64 -6.84
CA VAL A 27 0.44 10.25 -5.52
C VAL A 27 -0.97 9.92 -5.01
N GLU A 28 -1.99 10.10 -5.85
CA GLU A 28 -3.38 9.76 -5.52
C GLU A 28 -3.54 8.28 -5.18
N ALA A 29 -2.89 7.39 -5.93
CA ALA A 29 -2.89 5.96 -5.63
C ALA A 29 -2.23 5.67 -4.27
N ALA A 30 -1.06 6.25 -3.98
CA ALA A 30 -0.38 6.06 -2.70
C ALA A 30 -1.21 6.56 -1.51
N HIS A 31 -1.85 7.73 -1.62
CA HIS A 31 -2.75 8.24 -0.57
C HIS A 31 -3.99 7.38 -0.37
N ARG A 32 -4.58 6.90 -1.46
CA ARG A 32 -5.72 5.97 -1.42
C ARG A 32 -5.33 4.67 -0.70
N MET A 33 -4.09 4.22 -0.86
CA MET A 33 -3.56 3.01 -0.20
C MET A 33 -3.25 3.20 1.29
N GLY A 34 -3.14 4.45 1.78
CA GLY A 34 -2.99 4.73 3.20
C GLY A 34 -1.80 5.62 3.56
N ILE A 35 -0.93 5.96 2.61
CA ILE A 35 0.17 6.91 2.84
C ILE A 35 -0.43 8.30 3.15
N GLN A 36 0.04 8.96 4.22
CA GLN A 36 -0.38 10.31 4.62
C GLN A 36 0.77 11.33 4.51
N SER A 37 2.01 10.85 4.50
CA SER A 37 3.23 11.64 4.25
C SER A 37 3.11 12.47 2.97
N ASP A 38 3.79 13.62 2.95
CA ASP A 38 3.81 14.52 1.79
C ASP A 38 4.61 13.90 0.64
N LEU A 39 3.94 13.68 -0.49
CA LEU A 39 4.52 13.04 -1.68
C LEU A 39 4.71 14.08 -2.78
N GLN A 40 5.92 14.15 -3.33
CA GLN A 40 6.23 15.09 -4.40
C GLN A 40 5.82 14.51 -5.74
N ALA A 41 4.88 15.17 -6.43
CA ALA A 41 4.38 14.77 -7.74
C ALA A 41 5.37 15.08 -8.88
N ASN A 42 6.49 14.37 -8.91
CA ASN A 42 7.47 14.43 -9.98
C ASN A 42 7.83 13.01 -10.43
N THR A 43 8.62 12.86 -11.50
CA THR A 43 8.96 11.52 -12.03
C THR A 43 9.83 10.68 -11.10
N SER A 44 10.54 11.30 -10.13
CA SER A 44 11.36 10.54 -9.19
C SER A 44 10.53 9.77 -8.16
N ILE A 45 9.23 10.07 -8.00
CA ILE A 45 8.32 9.28 -7.17
C ILE A 45 8.29 7.80 -7.59
N ALA A 46 8.54 7.51 -8.87
CA ALA A 46 8.62 6.15 -9.38
C ALA A 46 9.73 5.30 -8.74
N LEU A 47 10.71 5.96 -8.10
CA LEU A 47 11.88 5.35 -7.46
C LEU A 47 11.79 5.41 -5.92
N GLY A 48 10.68 5.90 -5.35
CA GLY A 48 10.51 5.96 -3.90
C GLY A 48 11.31 7.08 -3.22
N THR A 49 11.47 8.24 -3.86
CA THR A 49 12.25 9.37 -3.30
C THR A 49 11.57 10.12 -2.17
N SER A 50 10.29 9.87 -1.90
CA SER A 50 9.56 10.47 -0.77
C SER A 50 9.65 9.58 0.47
N GLU A 51 9.92 10.20 1.61
CA GLU A 51 9.98 9.51 2.89
C GLU A 51 8.57 9.15 3.39
N VAL A 52 8.44 7.97 3.96
CA VAL A 52 7.21 7.48 4.62
C VAL A 52 7.59 6.71 5.88
N THR A 53 6.68 6.67 6.85
CA THR A 53 6.92 5.86 8.06
C THR A 53 6.72 4.36 7.79
N PRO A 54 7.38 3.47 8.55
CA PRO A 54 7.13 2.03 8.45
C PRO A 54 5.66 1.66 8.72
N LEU A 55 4.96 2.41 9.57
CA LEU A 55 3.54 2.19 9.85
C LEU A 55 2.69 2.46 8.61
N GLU A 56 2.94 3.57 7.91
CA GLU A 56 2.25 3.88 6.65
C GLU A 56 2.60 2.87 5.56
N LEU A 57 3.88 2.52 5.41
CA LEU A 57 4.33 1.56 4.41
C LEU A 57 3.66 0.21 4.61
N THR A 58 3.72 -0.35 5.81
CA THR A 58 3.10 -1.66 6.10
C THR A 58 1.58 -1.61 5.93
N SER A 59 0.94 -0.50 6.32
CA SER A 59 -0.50 -0.31 6.12
C SER A 59 -0.89 -0.22 4.65
N ALA A 60 -0.07 0.42 3.81
CA ALA A 60 -0.28 0.49 2.38
C ALA A 60 -0.16 -0.87 1.67
N TYR A 61 0.46 -1.88 2.29
CA TYR A 61 0.47 -3.24 1.76
C TYR A 61 -0.76 -4.08 2.16
N VAL A 62 -1.48 -3.70 3.22
CA VAL A 62 -2.65 -4.47 3.71
C VAL A 62 -3.75 -4.67 2.67
N PRO A 63 -4.11 -3.70 1.81
CA PRO A 63 -5.12 -3.91 0.78
C PRO A 63 -4.80 -5.08 -0.17
N PHE A 64 -3.52 -5.39 -0.41
CA PHE A 64 -3.14 -6.54 -1.22
C PHE A 64 -3.39 -7.88 -0.51
N ALA A 65 -3.30 -7.90 0.82
CA ALA A 65 -3.50 -9.09 1.64
C ALA A 65 -4.98 -9.35 1.99
N ASN A 66 -5.79 -8.31 2.15
CA ASN A 66 -7.18 -8.43 2.60
C ASN A 66 -8.23 -8.29 1.48
N GLY A 67 -7.80 -8.34 0.22
CA GLY A 67 -8.70 -8.29 -0.93
C GLY A 67 -9.15 -6.88 -1.34
N GLY A 68 -8.43 -5.83 -0.93
CA GLY A 68 -8.54 -4.48 -1.47
C GLY A 68 -9.12 -3.43 -0.51
N TYR A 69 -9.16 -3.71 0.79
CA TYR A 69 -9.75 -2.84 1.81
C TYR A 69 -8.67 -2.06 2.57
N LYS A 70 -8.90 -0.76 2.79
CA LYS A 70 -7.98 0.08 3.57
C LYS A 70 -7.95 -0.39 5.03
N PRO A 71 -6.78 -0.60 5.65
CA PRO A 71 -6.73 -0.95 7.07
C PRO A 71 -7.24 0.19 7.96
N ASP A 72 -7.95 -0.16 9.03
CA ASP A 72 -8.19 0.72 10.16
C ASP A 72 -7.10 0.48 11.21
N ILE A 73 -6.09 1.35 11.24
CA ILE A 73 -4.90 1.19 12.07
C ILE A 73 -5.25 1.60 13.51
N HIS A 74 -5.19 0.65 14.42
CA HIS A 74 -5.44 0.89 15.84
C HIS A 74 -4.53 0.03 16.71
N PHE A 75 -4.15 0.57 17.87
CA PHE A 75 -3.28 -0.11 18.84
C PHE A 75 -4.05 -0.57 20.09
N ILE A 76 -5.14 0.13 20.41
CA ILE A 76 -5.94 -0.13 21.61
C ILE A 76 -7.15 -0.96 21.19
N GLN A 77 -7.24 -2.18 21.71
CA GLN A 77 -8.41 -3.04 21.49
C GLN A 77 -9.49 -2.79 22.54
N ARG A 78 -9.10 -2.55 23.80
CA ARG A 78 -10.05 -2.39 24.91
C ARG A 78 -9.44 -1.59 26.05
N ILE A 79 -10.23 -0.74 26.67
CA ILE A 79 -9.87 0.00 27.88
C ILE A 79 -10.87 -0.41 28.97
N THR A 80 -10.37 -0.82 30.13
CA THR A 80 -11.18 -1.20 31.28
C THR A 80 -10.73 -0.48 32.55
N THR A 81 -11.66 -0.20 33.46
CA THR A 81 -11.32 0.22 34.83
C THR A 81 -10.74 -0.96 35.62
N ALA A 82 -10.10 -0.69 36.77
CA ALA A 82 -9.62 -1.73 37.69
C ALA A 82 -10.74 -2.67 38.17
N ASN A 83 -11.97 -2.17 38.25
CA ASN A 83 -13.16 -2.94 38.65
C ASN A 83 -13.79 -3.72 37.48
N GLY A 84 -13.15 -3.76 36.31
CA GLY A 84 -13.59 -4.51 35.14
C GLY A 84 -14.64 -3.83 34.25
N LYS A 85 -14.99 -2.57 34.51
CA LYS A 85 -15.93 -1.82 33.64
C LYS A 85 -15.23 -1.46 32.33
N VAL A 86 -15.80 -1.87 31.19
CA VAL A 86 -15.32 -1.49 29.85
C VAL A 86 -15.63 -0.01 29.60
N LEU A 87 -14.60 0.76 29.26
CA LEU A 87 -14.69 2.17 28.89
C LEU A 87 -14.61 2.38 27.37
N TYR A 88 -13.91 1.48 26.69
CA TYR A 88 -13.76 1.49 25.25
C TYR A 88 -13.52 0.06 24.77
N GLU A 89 -14.09 -0.28 23.62
CA GLU A 89 -13.84 -1.50 22.89
C GLU A 89 -13.76 -1.12 21.40
N GLY A 90 -12.66 -1.47 20.76
CA GLY A 90 -12.42 -1.14 19.37
C GLY A 90 -13.44 -1.83 18.48
N SER A 91 -14.12 -1.06 17.63
CA SER A 91 -15.00 -1.63 16.61
C SER A 91 -14.20 -1.86 15.33
N THR A 92 -14.36 -3.02 14.71
CA THR A 92 -13.92 -3.22 13.33
C THR A 92 -14.97 -2.61 12.40
N GLY A 93 -14.86 -1.32 12.12
CA GLY A 93 -15.70 -0.63 11.15
C GLY A 93 -15.57 -1.26 9.76
N SER A 94 -16.58 -1.08 8.90
CA SER A 94 -16.46 -1.47 7.50
C SER A 94 -15.44 -0.57 6.81
N ALA A 95 -14.25 -1.09 6.57
CA ALA A 95 -13.22 -0.41 5.83
C ALA A 95 -13.68 -0.13 4.39
N PRO A 96 -13.37 1.05 3.81
CA PRO A 96 -13.64 1.30 2.41
C PRO A 96 -12.76 0.40 1.54
N ARG A 97 -13.33 -0.10 0.44
CA ARG A 97 -12.57 -0.77 -0.61
C ARG A 97 -11.82 0.29 -1.43
N VAL A 98 -10.50 0.19 -1.46
CA VAL A 98 -9.58 1.12 -2.13
C VAL A 98 -8.96 0.57 -3.40
N ILE A 99 -9.00 -0.76 -3.59
CA ILE A 99 -8.63 -1.45 -4.82
C ILE A 99 -9.70 -2.50 -5.16
N LYS A 100 -10.00 -2.65 -6.45
CA LYS A 100 -10.88 -3.72 -6.95
C LYS A 100 -10.19 -5.09 -6.82
N ALA A 101 -10.97 -6.15 -6.58
CA ALA A 101 -10.43 -7.48 -6.29
C ALA A 101 -9.63 -8.09 -7.46
N ASP A 102 -10.01 -7.81 -8.70
CA ASP A 102 -9.30 -8.21 -9.92
C ASP A 102 -7.90 -7.56 -10.00
N ILE A 103 -7.80 -6.27 -9.71
CA ILE A 103 -6.53 -5.55 -9.66
C ILE A 103 -5.62 -6.10 -8.53
N VAL A 104 -6.19 -6.44 -7.37
CA VAL A 104 -5.45 -7.10 -6.28
C VAL A 104 -4.87 -8.43 -6.77
N GLY A 105 -5.68 -9.26 -7.44
CA GLY A 105 -5.21 -10.53 -8.00
C GLY A 105 -4.06 -10.36 -9.00
N MET A 106 -4.17 -9.38 -9.92
CA MET A 106 -3.11 -9.08 -10.88
C MET A 106 -1.83 -8.58 -10.20
N MET A 107 -1.93 -7.64 -9.25
CA MET A 107 -0.78 -7.12 -8.51
C MET A 107 -0.08 -8.20 -7.69
N ASN A 108 -0.86 -9.04 -6.98
CA ASN A 108 -0.30 -10.15 -6.20
C ASN A 108 0.42 -11.14 -7.11
N SER A 109 -0.15 -11.49 -8.26
CA SER A 109 0.51 -12.35 -9.25
C SER A 109 1.84 -11.77 -9.75
N MET A 110 1.90 -10.45 -10.00
CA MET A 110 3.16 -9.81 -10.38
C MET A 110 4.18 -9.77 -9.23
N MET A 111 3.75 -9.49 -8.00
CA MET A 111 4.62 -9.45 -6.81
C MET A 111 5.17 -10.84 -6.43
N THR A 112 4.43 -11.92 -6.68
CA THR A 112 4.97 -13.29 -6.57
C THR A 112 6.23 -13.47 -7.43
N GLY A 113 6.25 -12.86 -8.63
CA GLY A 113 7.41 -12.87 -9.51
C GLY A 113 8.68 -12.27 -8.89
N THR A 114 8.55 -11.31 -7.96
CA THR A 114 9.70 -10.74 -7.23
C THR A 114 10.44 -11.80 -6.40
N VAL A 115 9.70 -12.74 -5.80
CA VAL A 115 10.24 -13.83 -4.98
C VAL A 115 10.72 -14.99 -5.84
N GLU A 116 9.96 -15.37 -6.87
CA GLU A 116 10.27 -16.56 -7.67
C GLU A 116 11.43 -16.35 -8.65
N VAL A 117 11.49 -15.17 -9.29
CA VAL A 117 12.42 -14.90 -10.41
C VAL A 117 13.10 -13.54 -10.34
N GLY A 118 12.80 -12.77 -9.29
CA GLY A 118 13.13 -11.36 -9.18
C GLY A 118 14.25 -11.06 -8.20
N THR A 119 14.18 -9.87 -7.60
CA THR A 119 15.20 -9.32 -6.70
C THR A 119 15.24 -9.99 -5.32
N ALA A 120 14.23 -10.78 -4.95
CA ALA A 120 14.15 -11.48 -3.66
C ALA A 120 14.52 -12.97 -3.75
N LYS A 121 15.13 -13.40 -4.85
CA LYS A 121 15.70 -14.75 -5.03
C LYS A 121 17.10 -14.83 -4.43
#